data_AF-A0A968FWZ5-F1
#
_entry.id   AF-A0A968FWZ5-F1
#
_cell.length_a   1.000
_cell.length_b   1.000
_cell.length_c   1.000
_cell.angle_alpha   90.00
_cell.angle_beta   90.00
_cell.angle_gamma   90.00
#
_symmetry.space_group_name_H-M   'P 1'
#
loop_
_entity.id
_entity.type
_entity.pdbx_description
1 polymer ?
#
loop_
_entity_poly.entity_id
_entity_poly.type
_entity_poly.pdbx_seq_one_letter_code
_entity_poly.pdbx_strand_id
1 'polypeptide(L)'
;MPKLKRFKIQIDTGRTGTGEPVFFTINNHKLPLEDTRGKVQPGETFEGGFEIGSFVHSLTLVGPETGKWDIRKVQLDFECENTDPYSIVLGEVTLDPETELNIWREPPLPTWDV
;
A
#
# COMPACT_ATOMS: atom_id res chain seq x y z
N MET A 1 7.77 -14.57 10.53
CA MET A 1 7.65 -13.30 9.78
C MET A 1 8.79 -12.39 10.19
N PRO A 2 9.58 -11.88 9.24
CA PRO A 2 10.61 -10.89 9.57
C PRO A 2 9.96 -9.58 10.01
N LYS A 3 10.73 -8.77 10.74
CA LYS A 3 10.30 -7.45 11.20
C LYS A 3 10.33 -6.48 10.02
N LEU A 4 9.24 -5.75 9.77
CA LEU A 4 9.19 -4.75 8.70
C LEU A 4 9.86 -3.46 9.18
N LYS A 5 10.91 -3.02 8.49
CA LYS A 5 11.58 -1.76 8.80
C LYS A 5 10.80 -0.60 8.22
N ARG A 6 10.56 -0.64 6.91
CA ARG A 6 9.82 0.38 6.17
C ARG A 6 9.13 -0.24 4.96
N PHE A 7 8.11 0.45 4.46
CA PHE A 7 7.57 0.19 3.13
C PHE A 7 7.40 1.50 2.37
N LYS A 8 7.49 1.41 1.04
CA LYS A 8 7.07 2.47 0.12
C LYS A 8 5.90 1.95 -0.69
N ILE A 9 5.02 2.86 -1.08
CA ILE A 9 3.83 2.57 -1.86
C ILE A 9 3.69 3.59 -2.97
N GLN A 10 3.43 3.11 -4.18
CA GLN A 10 2.99 3.92 -5.30
C GLN A 10 1.60 3.44 -5.73
N ILE A 11 0.68 4.38 -5.92
CA ILE A 11 -0.71 4.11 -6.24
C ILE A 11 -1.07 4.86 -7.52
N ASP A 12 -1.49 4.12 -8.55
CA ASP A 12 -2.00 4.68 -9.79
C ASP A 12 -3.53 4.72 -9.71
N THR A 13 -4.09 5.93 -9.67
CA THR A 13 -5.53 6.12 -9.53
C THR A 13 -6.24 5.95 -10.87
N GLY A 14 -7.40 5.29 -10.80
CA GLY A 14 -8.29 5.01 -11.92
C GLY A 14 -9.18 6.18 -12.29
N ARG A 15 -10.45 5.88 -12.55
CA ARG A 15 -11.43 6.88 -13.01
C ARG A 15 -11.99 7.72 -11.88
N THR A 16 -12.09 7.14 -10.69
CA THR A 16 -12.55 7.81 -9.47
C THR A 16 -11.40 7.93 -8.50
N GLY A 17 -11.07 9.15 -8.10
CA GLY A 17 -10.07 9.44 -7.08
C GLY A 17 -10.71 9.95 -5.79
N THR A 18 -9.88 10.31 -4.82
CA THR A 18 -10.32 10.96 -3.57
C THR A 18 -9.56 12.26 -3.31
N GLY A 19 -10.17 13.16 -2.53
CA GLY A 19 -9.53 14.37 -2.01
C GLY A 19 -8.94 14.19 -0.61
N GLU A 20 -9.10 13.01 -0.03
CA GLU A 20 -8.68 12.71 1.35
C GLU A 20 -7.22 12.23 1.39
N PRO A 21 -6.53 12.38 2.54
CA PRO A 21 -5.24 11.73 2.76
C PRO A 21 -5.34 10.22 2.60
N VAL A 22 -4.26 9.59 2.16
CA VAL A 22 -4.20 8.12 2.04
C VAL A 22 -3.83 7.52 3.40
N PHE A 23 -4.67 6.60 3.86
CA PHE A 23 -4.49 5.91 5.14
C PHE A 23 -4.19 4.43 4.93
N PHE A 24 -3.44 3.86 5.87
CA PHE A 24 -3.26 2.43 6.01
C PHE A 24 -3.59 2.01 7.44
N THR A 25 -3.90 0.73 7.66
CA THR A 25 -3.88 0.14 9.00
C THR A 25 -2.67 -0.76 9.16
N ILE A 26 -2.04 -0.69 10.33
CA ILE A 26 -1.06 -1.68 10.78
C ILE A 26 -1.49 -2.24 12.11
N ASN A 27 -1.63 -3.56 12.22
CA ASN A 27 -2.06 -4.22 13.45
C ASN A 27 -3.31 -3.54 14.07
N ASN A 28 -4.26 -3.14 13.21
CA ASN A 28 -5.51 -2.45 13.57
C ASN A 28 -5.37 -0.97 14.03
N HIS A 29 -4.23 -0.33 13.78
CA HIS A 29 -4.01 1.10 13.99
C HIS A 29 -4.03 1.85 12.65
N LYS A 30 -5.01 2.75 12.45
CA LYS A 30 -5.12 3.60 11.25
C LYS A 30 -4.12 4.76 11.34
N LEU A 31 -3.27 4.90 10.32
CA LEU A 31 -2.24 5.93 10.22
C LEU A 31 -2.22 6.51 8.80
N PRO A 32 -1.94 7.82 8.64
CA PRO A 32 -1.70 8.40 7.32
C PRO A 32 -0.34 7.94 6.78
N LEU A 33 -0.21 7.90 5.45
CA LEU A 33 1.10 7.74 4.83
C LEU A 33 1.97 9.00 4.99
N GLU A 34 3.27 8.79 5.08
CA GLU A 34 4.30 9.81 5.22
C GLU A 34 5.13 9.94 3.93
N ASP A 35 5.99 10.96 3.88
CA ASP A 35 6.87 11.26 2.73
C ASP A 35 6.14 11.32 1.38
N THR A 36 4.93 11.89 1.40
CA THR A 36 4.00 11.77 0.28
C THR A 36 4.32 12.71 -0.87
N ARG A 37 4.10 12.23 -2.10
CA ARG A 37 4.25 12.98 -3.35
C ARG A 37 3.11 12.66 -4.30
N GLY A 38 2.77 13.62 -5.14
CA GLY A 38 1.63 13.47 -6.05
C GLY A 38 0.30 13.50 -5.31
N LYS A 39 -0.72 12.90 -5.90
CA LYS A 39 -2.12 13.00 -5.49
C LYS A 39 -2.90 11.79 -5.97
N VAL A 40 -4.06 11.57 -5.39
CA VAL A 40 -4.96 10.45 -5.69
C VAL A 40 -6.23 10.90 -6.42
N GLN A 41 -6.13 11.92 -7.28
CA GLN A 41 -7.23 12.31 -8.18
C GLN A 41 -7.31 11.36 -9.39
N PRO A 42 -8.43 11.37 -10.14
CA PRO A 42 -8.57 10.55 -11.35
C PRO A 42 -7.36 10.62 -12.29
N GLY A 43 -6.75 9.47 -12.58
CA GLY A 43 -5.60 9.34 -13.47
C GLY A 43 -4.26 9.81 -12.91
N GLU A 44 -4.20 10.27 -11.65
CA GLU A 44 -2.94 10.67 -11.01
C GLU A 44 -2.24 9.52 -10.30
N THR A 45 -0.93 9.69 -10.09
CA THR A 45 -0.10 8.78 -9.31
C THR A 45 0.28 9.45 -7.99
N PHE A 46 0.19 8.68 -6.92
CA PHE A 46 0.59 9.04 -5.58
C PHE A 46 1.72 8.13 -5.10
N GLU A 47 2.69 8.70 -4.40
CA GLU A 47 3.77 7.97 -3.73
C GLU A 47 3.75 8.32 -2.25
N GLY A 48 4.11 7.36 -1.40
CA GLY A 48 4.31 7.57 0.04
C GLY A 48 4.98 6.37 0.69
N GLY A 49 5.02 6.35 2.01
CA GLY A 49 5.56 5.22 2.76
C GLY A 49 5.39 5.39 4.26
N PHE A 50 6.02 4.49 5.01
CA PHE A 50 6.08 4.57 6.47
C PHE A 50 7.27 3.78 7.03
N GLU A 51 7.93 4.31 8.06
CA GLU A 51 8.92 3.60 8.86
C GLU A 51 8.24 2.95 10.09
N ILE A 52 8.14 1.62 10.10
CA ILE A 52 7.40 0.87 11.12
C ILE A 52 8.35 0.38 12.22
N GLY A 53 9.45 -0.26 11.82
CA GLY A 53 10.38 -0.91 12.75
C GLY A 53 9.70 -1.89 13.71
N SER A 54 8.77 -2.74 13.24
CA SER A 54 7.99 -3.66 14.09
C SER A 54 7.51 -4.92 13.34
N PHE A 55 6.98 -5.91 14.09
CA PHE A 55 6.36 -7.10 13.53
C PHE A 55 4.95 -6.77 13.06
N VAL A 56 4.69 -7.01 11.77
CA VAL A 56 3.42 -6.74 11.12
C VAL A 56 2.63 -8.03 11.02
N HIS A 57 1.47 -8.06 11.67
CA HIS A 57 0.50 -9.14 11.55
C HIS A 57 -0.58 -8.82 10.51
N SER A 58 -0.92 -7.53 10.37
CA SER A 58 -1.78 -7.01 9.31
C SER A 58 -1.27 -5.67 8.80
N LEU A 59 -1.34 -5.48 7.48
CA LEU A 59 -1.13 -4.20 6.82
C LEU A 59 -2.16 -4.06 5.69
N THR A 60 -3.03 -3.06 5.80
CA THR A 60 -4.06 -2.82 4.80
C THR A 60 -4.06 -1.37 4.34
N LEU A 61 -4.30 -1.13 3.05
CA LEU A 61 -4.65 0.18 2.52
C LEU A 61 -6.15 0.38 2.74
N VAL A 62 -6.53 1.53 3.30
CA VAL A 62 -7.93 1.81 3.68
C VAL A 62 -8.59 2.66 2.60
N GLY A 63 -9.86 2.38 2.32
CA GLY A 63 -10.67 3.26 1.48
C GLY A 63 -10.90 4.66 2.08
N PRO A 64 -11.41 5.60 1.27
CA PRO A 64 -11.75 6.93 1.74
C PRO A 64 -12.92 6.87 2.74
N GLU A 65 -13.03 7.85 3.63
CA GLU A 65 -14.15 7.98 4.57
C GLU A 65 -15.46 8.27 3.85
N THR A 66 -15.39 8.85 2.64
CA THR A 66 -16.55 9.08 1.79
C THR A 66 -16.31 8.71 0.32
N GLY A 67 -17.36 8.22 -0.35
CA GLY A 67 -17.33 7.94 -1.79
C GLY A 67 -16.61 6.64 -2.15
N LYS A 68 -15.94 6.64 -3.30
CA LYS A 68 -15.21 5.48 -3.84
C LYS A 68 -13.88 5.93 -4.41
N TRP A 69 -12.90 5.05 -4.39
CA TRP A 69 -11.58 5.24 -4.97
C TRP A 69 -11.25 4.04 -5.85
N ASP A 70 -11.17 4.29 -7.15
CA ASP A 70 -10.74 3.28 -8.12
C ASP A 70 -9.22 3.31 -8.19
N ILE A 71 -8.59 2.20 -7.87
CA ILE A 71 -7.15 2.01 -7.98
C ILE A 71 -6.88 1.08 -9.15
N ARG A 72 -5.98 1.48 -10.06
CA ARG A 72 -5.56 0.62 -11.18
C ARG A 72 -4.41 -0.30 -10.79
N LYS A 73 -3.48 0.23 -10.00
CA LYS A 73 -2.27 -0.47 -9.63
C LYS A 73 -1.76 0.05 -8.30
N VAL A 74 -1.31 -0.87 -7.46
CA VAL A 74 -0.49 -0.55 -6.29
C VAL A 74 0.84 -1.26 -6.44
N GLN A 75 1.93 -0.52 -6.36
CA GLN A 75 3.27 -1.07 -6.25
C GLN A 75 3.80 -0.81 -4.85
N LEU A 76 4.35 -1.84 -4.21
CA LEU A 76 4.90 -1.76 -2.87
C LEU A 76 6.33 -2.26 -2.88
N ASP A 77 7.19 -1.53 -2.18
CA ASP A 77 8.57 -1.95 -1.91
C ASP A 77 8.71 -2.15 -0.39
N PHE A 78 9.17 -3.35 0.01
CA PHE A 78 9.32 -3.72 1.41
C PHE A 78 10.79 -3.89 1.78
N GLU A 79 11.16 -3.33 2.93
CA GLU A 79 12.45 -3.59 3.58
C GLU A 79 12.24 -4.30 4.91
N CYS A 80 12.59 -5.58 4.97
CA CYS A 80 12.46 -6.40 6.16
C CYS A 80 13.83 -6.61 6.84
N GLU A 81 13.84 -6.85 8.15
CA GLU A 81 15.04 -7.33 8.84
C GLU A 81 15.46 -8.70 8.34
N ASN A 82 16.75 -8.87 8.09
CA ASN A 82 17.38 -10.14 7.70
C ASN A 82 16.79 -10.79 6.43
N THR A 83 16.21 -9.99 5.54
CA THR A 83 15.69 -10.41 4.23
C THR A 83 16.06 -9.36 3.20
N ASP A 84 16.35 -9.77 1.97
CA ASP A 84 16.56 -8.82 0.88
C ASP A 84 15.28 -7.99 0.62
N PRO A 85 15.41 -6.71 0.24
CA PRO A 85 14.27 -5.90 -0.17
C PRO A 85 13.55 -6.57 -1.35
N TYR A 86 12.23 -6.50 -1.35
CA TYR A 86 11.41 -7.05 -2.42
C TYR A 86 10.24 -6.14 -2.74
N SER A 87 9.74 -6.28 -3.96
CA SER A 87 8.60 -5.50 -4.44
C SER A 87 7.45 -6.42 -4.82
N ILE A 88 6.23 -5.92 -4.66
CA ILE A 88 5.02 -6.56 -5.17
C ILE A 88 4.19 -5.56 -5.96
N VAL A 89 3.37 -6.09 -6.86
CA VAL A 89 2.39 -5.32 -7.63
C VAL A 89 1.02 -5.95 -7.42
N LEU A 90 0.06 -5.12 -7.04
CA LEU A 90 -1.35 -5.48 -6.92
C LEU A 90 -2.13 -4.82 -8.07
N GLY A 91 -3.09 -5.55 -8.62
CA GLY A 91 -3.93 -5.10 -9.73
C GLY A 91 -5.07 -4.17 -9.29
N GLU A 92 -6.06 -4.05 -10.17
CA GLU A 92 -7.17 -3.12 -9.98
C GLU A 92 -8.03 -3.49 -8.76
N VAL A 93 -8.44 -2.48 -7.99
CA VAL A 93 -9.37 -2.60 -6.87
C VAL A 93 -10.16 -1.31 -6.70
N THR A 94 -11.42 -1.40 -6.27
CA THR A 94 -12.19 -0.24 -5.82
C THR A 94 -12.29 -0.29 -4.32
N LEU A 95 -11.92 0.81 -3.66
CA LEU A 95 -12.08 0.98 -2.22
C LEU A 95 -13.19 2.00 -1.92
N ASP A 96 -13.84 1.82 -0.79
CA ASP A 96 -14.92 2.63 -0.21
C ASP A 96 -14.78 2.59 1.33
N PRO A 97 -15.66 3.25 2.11
CA PRO A 97 -15.47 3.37 3.55
C PRO A 97 -15.46 2.05 4.33
N GLU A 98 -15.94 0.96 3.73
CA GLU A 98 -16.05 -0.36 4.40
C GLU A 98 -15.04 -1.37 3.86
N THR A 99 -14.24 -1.00 2.87
CA THR A 99 -13.32 -1.91 2.19
C THR A 99 -11.86 -1.53 2.40
N GLU A 100 -11.04 -2.57 2.49
CA GLU A 100 -9.61 -2.45 2.68
C GLU A 100 -8.87 -3.42 1.75
N LEU A 101 -7.72 -3.00 1.23
CA LEU A 101 -6.84 -3.85 0.45
C LEU A 101 -5.71 -4.37 1.33
N ASN A 102 -5.59 -5.68 1.48
CA ASN A 102 -4.41 -6.27 2.12
C ASN A 102 -3.17 -6.07 1.25
N ILE A 103 -2.23 -5.27 1.77
CA ILE A 103 -0.98 -4.92 1.11
C ILE A 103 0.22 -5.70 1.66
N TRP A 104 0.06 -6.45 2.76
CA TRP A 104 1.11 -7.33 3.27
C TRP A 104 1.13 -8.68 2.54
N ARG A 105 2.20 -8.95 1.80
CA ARG A 105 2.42 -10.24 1.13
C ARG A 105 3.80 -10.75 1.44
N GLU A 106 3.94 -12.07 1.43
CA GLU A 106 5.26 -12.71 1.47
C GLU A 106 6.05 -12.35 0.19
N PRO A 107 7.39 -12.36 0.25
CA PRO A 107 8.21 -12.15 -0.92
C PRO A 107 7.83 -13.13 -2.03
N PRO A 108 7.78 -12.68 -3.30
CA PRO A 108 7.48 -13.55 -4.42
C PRO A 108 8.50 -14.70 -4.46
N LEU A 109 8.03 -15.90 -4.79
CA LEU A 109 8.91 -17.05 -4.94
C LEU A 109 9.95 -16.76 -6.04
N PRO A 110 11.22 -17.17 -5.86
CA PRO A 110 12.22 -17.06 -6.92
C PRO A 110 11.70 -17.78 -8.16
N THR A 111 11.49 -17.05 -9.25
CA THR A 111 11.23 -17.66 -10.55
C THR A 111 12.56 -18.19 -11.06
N TRP A 112 12.74 -19.50 -11.04
CA TRP A 112 13.84 -20.12 -11.79
C TRP A 112 13.48 -19.99 -13.27
N ASP A 113 14.25 -19.20 -14.02
CA ASP A 113 14.19 -19.26 -15.49
C ASP A 113 14.57 -20.69 -15.90
N VAL A 114 13.65 -21.36 -16.59
CA VAL A 114 13.84 -22.71 -17.16
C VAL A 114 14.33 -22.59 -18.59
#